data_AF-A0A4Y9R4P4-F1
#
_entry.id   AF-A0A4Y9R4P4-F1
#
_cell.length_a   1.000
_cell.length_b   1.000
_cell.length_c   1.000
_cell.angle_alpha   90.00
_cell.angle_beta   90.00
_cell.angle_gamma   90.00
#
_symmetry.space_group_name_H-M   'P 1'
#
loop_
_entity.id
_entity.type
_entity.pdbx_description
1 polymer ?
#
loop_
_entity_poly.entity_id
_entity_poly.type
_entity_poly.pdbx_seq_one_letter_code
_entity_poly.pdbx_strand_id
1 'polypeptide(L)'
;MAVHPIRITGDDALHSPAAPVIEFDDELRRLVADMFETMDAAPGVGLAAPQIGVPLRIFTYTWVEDSGEHVRGVAINPTLWITPVPAGIADEDSEAEGCLSFPGERFGLRRAGRAILQAFDADGEPYEIRAEGWLARIFQHEFDHLEGVLYTDRLDGHDQKIVAKLTRKRGWGVPGNAWMPGVDNLDA
;
A
#
# COMPACT_ATOMS: atom_id res chain seq x y z
N MET A 1 -8.71 -2.63 -19.75
CA MET A 1 -8.00 -2.51 -18.47
C MET A 1 -7.70 -3.92 -18.01
N ALA A 2 -6.60 -4.12 -17.30
CA ALA A 2 -6.03 -5.43 -16.98
C ALA A 2 -5.66 -5.51 -15.50
N VAL A 3 -5.76 -6.72 -14.95
CA VAL A 3 -5.24 -7.07 -13.62
C VAL A 3 -3.75 -7.41 -13.76
N HIS A 4 -2.92 -6.82 -12.90
CA HIS A 4 -1.48 -7.05 -12.88
C HIS A 4 -1.05 -7.96 -11.72
N PRO A 5 0.04 -8.72 -11.87
CA PRO A 5 0.60 -9.48 -10.75
C PRO A 5 1.10 -8.54 -9.65
N ILE A 6 0.77 -8.86 -8.40
CA ILE A 6 1.27 -8.14 -7.23
C ILE A 6 2.60 -8.76 -6.80
N ARG A 7 3.64 -7.92 -6.75
CA ARG A 7 4.99 -8.26 -6.30
C ARG A 7 5.00 -8.59 -4.82
N ILE A 8 5.80 -9.58 -4.46
CA ILE A 8 6.04 -10.00 -3.08
C ILE A 8 7.40 -9.46 -2.61
N THR A 9 7.55 -9.24 -1.30
CA THR A 9 8.80 -8.76 -0.69
C THR A 9 10.04 -9.46 -1.25
N GLY A 10 11.04 -8.64 -1.60
CA GLY A 10 12.27 -9.06 -2.27
C GLY A 10 12.40 -8.53 -3.69
N ASP A 11 11.31 -8.03 -4.29
CA ASP A 11 11.35 -7.27 -5.54
C ASP A 11 11.90 -5.86 -5.30
N ASP A 12 12.83 -5.41 -6.14
CA ASP A 12 13.53 -4.13 -5.99
C ASP A 12 12.57 -2.93 -6.02
N ALA A 13 11.44 -3.04 -6.74
CA ALA A 13 10.43 -1.98 -6.80
C ALA A 13 9.82 -1.70 -5.42
N LEU A 14 9.70 -2.72 -4.55
CA LEU A 14 9.13 -2.58 -3.21
C LEU A 14 10.11 -1.98 -2.19
N HIS A 15 11.40 -1.98 -2.51
CA HIS A 15 12.50 -1.65 -1.58
C HIS A 15 13.31 -0.43 -2.05
N SER A 16 12.79 0.33 -3.02
CA SER A 16 13.41 1.53 -3.57
C SER A 16 12.40 2.67 -3.62
N PRO A 17 12.80 3.92 -3.31
CA PRO A 17 11.90 5.07 -3.46
C PRO A 17 11.43 5.23 -4.91
N ALA A 18 10.12 5.41 -5.08
CA ALA A 18 9.49 5.55 -6.37
C ALA A 18 9.75 6.93 -6.99
N ALA A 19 9.84 6.98 -8.32
CA ALA A 19 10.07 8.21 -9.07
C ALA A 19 8.80 9.07 -9.19
N PRO A 20 8.92 10.40 -9.20
CA PRO A 20 7.77 11.27 -9.40
C PRO A 20 7.20 11.10 -10.82
N VAL A 21 5.87 11.19 -10.93
CA VAL A 21 5.16 11.31 -12.21
C VAL A 21 5.38 12.72 -12.76
N ILE A 22 5.76 12.82 -14.03
CA ILE A 22 6.03 14.10 -14.70
C ILE A 22 5.06 14.42 -15.84
N GLU A 23 4.34 13.43 -16.34
CA GLU A 23 3.40 13.55 -17.47
C GLU A 23 2.04 12.99 -17.06
N PHE A 24 0.98 13.78 -17.30
CA PHE A 24 -0.41 13.43 -16.99
C PHE A 24 -1.19 13.18 -18.28
N ASP A 25 -0.92 12.02 -18.87
CA ASP A 25 -1.41 11.65 -20.19
C ASP A 25 -2.35 10.42 -20.15
N ASP A 26 -2.67 9.88 -21.33
CA ASP A 26 -3.55 8.71 -21.46
C ASP A 26 -2.86 7.41 -21.03
N GLU A 27 -1.53 7.35 -20.96
CA GLU A 27 -0.81 6.21 -20.39
C GLU A 27 -0.94 6.20 -18.87
N LEU A 28 -0.76 7.34 -18.21
CA LEU A 28 -1.02 7.48 -16.77
C LEU A 28 -2.47 7.09 -16.43
N ARG A 29 -3.45 7.62 -17.17
CA ARG A 29 -4.88 7.28 -16.93
C ARG A 29 -5.16 5.79 -17.07
N ARG A 30 -4.53 5.12 -18.04
CA ARG A 30 -4.66 3.65 -18.21
C ARG A 30 -3.99 2.89 -17.07
N LEU A 31 -2.81 3.31 -16.63
CA LEU A 31 -2.12 2.72 -15.49
C LEU A 31 -2.96 2.83 -14.21
N VAL A 32 -3.49 4.01 -13.90
CA VAL A 32 -4.36 4.23 -12.74
C VAL A 32 -5.57 3.31 -12.78
N ALA A 33 -6.17 3.16 -13.95
CA ALA A 33 -7.35 2.32 -14.09
C ALA A 33 -7.03 0.81 -13.98
N ASP A 34 -5.88 0.37 -14.48
CA ASP A 34 -5.37 -0.98 -14.26
C ASP A 34 -5.02 -1.25 -12.77
N MET A 35 -4.49 -0.24 -12.06
CA MET A 35 -4.25 -0.33 -10.61
C MET A 35 -5.55 -0.51 -9.85
N PHE A 36 -6.61 0.21 -10.23
CA PHE A 36 -7.94 0.04 -9.65
C PHE A 36 -8.51 -1.36 -9.93
N GLU A 37 -8.43 -1.88 -11.15
CA GLU A 37 -8.88 -3.25 -11.46
C GLU A 37 -8.08 -4.30 -10.66
N THR A 38 -6.77 -4.09 -10.50
CA THR A 38 -5.90 -4.98 -9.72
C THR A 38 -6.24 -4.94 -8.24
N MET A 39 -6.49 -3.75 -7.69
CA MET A 39 -6.92 -3.55 -6.31
C MET A 39 -8.28 -4.20 -6.06
N ASP A 40 -9.24 -4.02 -6.97
CA ASP A 40 -10.61 -4.55 -6.87
C ASP A 40 -10.63 -6.10 -6.99
N ALA A 41 -9.70 -6.68 -7.75
CA ALA A 41 -9.50 -8.13 -7.86
C ALA A 41 -8.75 -8.75 -6.66
N ALA A 42 -8.14 -7.92 -5.81
CA ALA A 42 -7.43 -8.32 -4.61
C ALA A 42 -8.26 -7.98 -3.35
N PRO A 43 -8.03 -8.62 -2.20
CA PRO A 43 -8.70 -8.26 -0.94
C PRO A 43 -8.06 -7.01 -0.29
N GLY A 44 -7.87 -5.93 -1.06
CA GLY A 44 -7.15 -4.71 -0.66
C GLY A 44 -8.03 -3.47 -0.57
N VAL A 45 -7.59 -2.49 0.24
CA VAL A 45 -8.20 -1.14 0.35
C VAL A 45 -7.28 -0.03 -0.18
N GLY A 46 -6.12 -0.42 -0.68
CA GLY A 46 -5.12 0.42 -1.30
C GLY A 46 -4.17 -0.41 -2.15
N LEU A 47 -3.54 0.23 -3.12
CA LEU A 47 -2.52 -0.39 -3.98
C LEU A 47 -1.57 0.68 -4.50
N ALA A 48 -0.29 0.58 -4.16
CA ALA A 48 0.77 1.42 -4.69
C ALA A 48 1.34 0.84 -6.00
N ALA A 49 1.68 1.71 -6.96
CA ALA A 49 2.25 1.30 -8.25
C ALA A 49 3.51 0.41 -8.12
N PRO A 50 4.41 0.62 -7.14
CA PRO A 50 5.52 -0.30 -6.88
C PRO A 50 5.08 -1.76 -6.65
N GLN A 51 3.89 -1.98 -6.09
CA GLN A 51 3.35 -3.32 -5.85
C GLN A 51 2.99 -4.07 -7.12
N ILE A 52 2.80 -3.38 -8.25
CA ILE A 52 2.65 -4.03 -9.57
C ILE A 52 3.95 -3.96 -10.40
N GLY A 53 5.04 -3.52 -9.78
CA GLY A 53 6.36 -3.39 -10.41
C GLY A 53 6.56 -2.09 -11.19
N VAL A 54 5.72 -1.08 -10.96
CA VAL A 54 5.85 0.24 -11.60
C VAL A 54 6.41 1.23 -10.57
N PRO A 55 7.68 1.66 -10.69
CA PRO A 55 8.35 2.48 -9.67
C PRO A 55 7.98 3.96 -9.77
N LEU A 56 6.68 4.27 -9.78
CA LEU A 56 6.14 5.63 -9.83
C LEU A 56 5.39 5.98 -8.53
N ARG A 57 5.42 7.26 -8.14
CA ARG A 57 4.75 7.78 -6.95
C ARG A 57 3.24 7.89 -7.14
N ILE A 58 2.58 6.74 -7.21
CA ILE A 58 1.14 6.60 -7.42
C ILE A 58 0.62 5.55 -6.46
N PHE A 59 -0.46 5.86 -5.74
CA PHE A 59 -1.25 4.82 -5.09
C PHE A 59 -2.75 5.07 -5.27
N THR A 60 -3.50 3.99 -5.39
CA THR A 60 -4.96 4.01 -5.31
C THR A 60 -5.43 3.67 -3.91
N TYR A 61 -6.59 4.17 -3.51
CA TYR A 61 -7.18 3.90 -2.21
C TYR A 61 -8.70 3.85 -2.30
N THR A 62 -9.31 3.12 -1.37
CA THR A 62 -10.76 3.10 -1.19
C THR A 62 -11.14 2.87 0.27
N TRP A 63 -12.24 3.48 0.70
CA TRP A 63 -12.81 3.27 2.03
C TRP A 63 -14.31 3.53 2.01
N VAL A 64 -15.01 2.99 3.01
CA VAL A 64 -16.42 3.27 3.25
C VAL A 64 -16.50 4.24 4.43
N GLU A 65 -17.15 5.37 4.24
CA GLU A 65 -17.43 6.32 5.31
C GLU A 65 -18.48 5.77 6.29
N ASP A 66 -18.57 6.37 7.48
CA ASP A 66 -19.62 6.04 8.45
C ASP A 66 -21.05 6.25 7.91
N SER A 67 -21.19 7.12 6.90
CA SER A 67 -22.42 7.37 6.14
C SER A 67 -22.84 6.19 5.25
N GLY A 68 -21.92 5.23 5.03
CA GLY A 68 -22.04 4.17 4.03
C GLY A 68 -21.62 4.60 2.61
N GLU A 69 -21.17 5.84 2.43
CA GLU A 69 -20.65 6.31 1.14
C GLU A 69 -19.32 5.61 0.83
N HIS A 70 -19.22 5.06 -0.38
CA HIS A 70 -17.99 4.44 -0.85
C HIS A 70 -17.14 5.47 -1.56
N VAL A 71 -15.97 5.76 -0.99
CA VAL A 71 -15.04 6.72 -1.56
C VAL A 71 -13.84 5.96 -2.10
N ARG A 72 -13.40 6.33 -3.31
CA ARG A 72 -12.18 5.82 -3.93
C ARG A 72 -11.45 6.97 -4.63
N GLY A 73 -10.13 6.87 -4.71
CA GLY A 73 -9.31 7.89 -5.35
C GLY A 73 -7.92 7.38 -5.70
N VAL A 74 -7.17 8.23 -6.39
CA VAL A 74 -5.75 8.01 -6.71
C VAL A 74 -4.96 9.21 -6.22
N ALA A 75 -3.82 8.94 -5.59
CA ALA A 75 -2.88 9.95 -5.13
C ALA A 75 -1.61 9.86 -5.97
N ILE A 76 -1.40 10.83 -6.85
CA ILE A 76 -0.19 10.97 -7.66
C ILE A 76 0.73 12.03 -7.04
N ASN A 77 2.02 11.72 -6.96
CA ASN A 77 3.04 12.52 -6.29
C ASN A 77 2.63 13.01 -4.89
N PRO A 78 2.13 12.12 -4.02
CA PRO A 78 1.60 12.54 -2.73
C PRO A 78 2.70 13.09 -1.81
N THR A 79 2.31 14.05 -0.98
CA THR A 79 3.00 14.45 0.25
C THR A 79 2.09 14.14 1.43
N LEU A 80 2.65 13.53 2.48
CA LEU A 80 1.91 13.09 3.65
C LEU A 80 2.44 13.76 4.92
N TRP A 81 1.57 14.46 5.64
CA TRP A 81 1.84 14.93 7.00
C TRP A 81 1.08 14.08 7.99
N ILE A 82 1.74 13.65 9.07
CA ILE A 82 1.13 12.81 10.10
C ILE A 82 1.31 13.44 11.48
N THR A 83 0.38 13.15 12.38
CA THR A 83 0.61 13.39 13.81
C THR A 83 1.69 12.44 14.34
N PRO A 84 2.33 12.73 15.49
CA PRO A 84 3.24 11.77 16.12
C PRO A 84 2.58 10.40 16.33
N VAL A 85 3.33 9.32 16.06
CA VAL A 85 2.88 7.95 16.33
C VAL A 85 2.82 7.73 17.85
N PRO A 86 1.70 7.23 18.41
CA PRO A 86 1.58 7.00 19.85
C PRO A 86 2.62 6.00 20.37
N ALA A 87 3.30 6.33 21.47
CA ALA A 87 4.27 5.42 22.10
C ALA A 87 3.59 4.23 22.81
N GLY A 88 4.20 3.05 22.72
CA GLY A 88 3.72 1.81 23.35
C GLY A 88 3.71 0.64 22.37
N ILE A 89 3.30 -0.53 22.86
CA ILE A 89 3.16 -1.76 22.07
C ILE A 89 1.83 -1.68 21.30
N ALA A 90 1.84 -2.10 20.04
CA ALA A 90 0.63 -2.20 19.23
C ALA A 90 -0.29 -3.31 19.75
N ASP A 91 -1.60 -3.11 19.68
CA ASP A 91 -2.54 -4.18 19.93
C ASP A 91 -2.63 -5.12 18.71
N GLU A 92 -2.42 -6.42 18.91
CA GLU A 92 -2.33 -7.40 17.82
C GLU A 92 -3.63 -7.58 17.04
N ASP A 93 -4.78 -7.32 17.67
CA ASP A 93 -6.08 -7.53 17.05
C ASP A 93 -6.62 -6.23 16.45
N SER A 94 -6.66 -5.16 17.24
CA SER A 94 -7.28 -3.87 16.86
C SER A 94 -6.36 -2.95 16.05
N GLU A 95 -5.04 -3.17 16.08
CA GLU A 95 -4.07 -2.44 15.28
C GLU A 95 -3.39 -3.32 14.23
N ALA A 96 -3.99 -4.47 13.91
CA ALA A 96 -3.52 -5.42 12.91
C ALA A 96 -3.43 -4.78 11.51
N GLU A 97 -2.25 -4.83 10.91
CA GLU A 97 -1.98 -4.36 9.55
C GLU A 97 -1.44 -5.52 8.70
N GLY A 98 -1.84 -5.57 7.42
CA GLY A 98 -1.35 -6.55 6.45
C GLY A 98 -1.03 -5.87 5.12
N CYS A 99 -0.41 -6.61 4.20
CA CYS A 99 -0.02 -6.09 2.89
C CYS A 99 -0.18 -7.16 1.81
N LEU A 100 -0.66 -6.75 0.62
CA LEU A 100 -0.75 -7.64 -0.55
C LEU A 100 0.63 -8.14 -1.03
N SER A 101 1.70 -7.40 -0.72
CA SER A 101 3.10 -7.77 -1.01
C SER A 101 3.78 -8.60 0.08
N PHE A 102 3.07 -8.89 1.17
CA PHE A 102 3.46 -9.88 2.18
C PHE A 102 2.22 -10.70 2.59
N PRO A 103 1.71 -11.55 1.69
CA PRO A 103 0.38 -12.11 1.83
C PRO A 103 0.22 -13.09 3.01
N GLY A 104 -1.00 -13.16 3.53
CA GLY A 104 -1.43 -14.13 4.55
C GLY A 104 -1.04 -13.80 5.99
N GLU A 105 -0.33 -12.71 6.24
CA GLU A 105 0.12 -12.35 7.60
C GLU A 105 -0.32 -10.94 7.97
N ARG A 106 -0.65 -10.76 9.24
CA ARG A 106 -1.00 -9.47 9.84
C ARG A 106 -0.31 -9.36 11.20
N PHE A 107 0.16 -8.18 11.52
CA PHE A 107 0.83 -7.89 12.80
C PHE A 107 0.29 -6.58 13.38
N GLY A 108 0.26 -6.46 14.70
CA GLY A 108 -0.01 -5.19 15.35
C GLY A 108 1.01 -4.13 14.95
N LEU A 109 0.55 -3.03 14.36
CA LEU A 109 1.42 -1.90 13.98
C LEU A 109 0.79 -0.58 14.38
N ARG A 110 1.52 0.22 15.17
CA ARG A 110 1.08 1.58 15.52
C ARG A 110 1.29 2.53 14.37
N ARG A 111 0.24 3.30 14.08
CA ARG A 111 0.24 4.37 13.08
C ARG A 111 -0.18 5.68 13.74
N ALA A 112 0.13 6.79 13.09
CA ALA A 112 -0.42 8.06 13.49
C ALA A 112 -1.95 8.03 13.35
N GLY A 113 -2.67 8.56 14.33
CA GLY A 113 -4.13 8.59 14.30
C GLY A 113 -4.72 9.56 13.26
N ARG A 114 -3.90 10.49 12.74
CA ARG A 114 -4.32 11.49 11.76
C ARG A 114 -3.25 11.71 10.70
N ALA A 115 -3.71 11.98 9.49
CA ALA A 115 -2.86 12.34 8.35
C ALA A 115 -3.50 13.43 7.49
N ILE A 116 -2.68 14.24 6.84
CA ILE A 116 -3.07 15.12 5.74
C ILE A 116 -2.35 14.61 4.50
N LEU A 117 -3.11 14.28 3.48
CA LEU A 117 -2.61 13.88 2.17
C LEU A 117 -2.81 15.04 1.21
N GLN A 118 -1.74 15.53 0.59
CA GLN A 118 -1.83 16.39 -0.59
C GLN A 118 -1.30 15.62 -1.79
N ALA A 119 -2.02 15.62 -2.90
CA ALA A 119 -1.67 14.87 -4.09
C ALA A 119 -2.31 15.50 -5.34
N PHE A 120 -2.01 14.92 -6.50
CA PHE A 120 -2.70 15.19 -7.75
C PHE A 120 -3.60 14.00 -8.11
N ASP A 121 -4.73 14.29 -8.76
CA ASP A 121 -5.57 13.25 -9.36
C ASP A 121 -5.05 12.84 -10.75
N ALA A 122 -5.80 11.96 -11.44
CA ALA A 122 -5.40 11.43 -12.75
C ALA A 122 -5.40 12.48 -13.88
N ASP A 123 -6.04 13.63 -13.67
CA ASP A 123 -6.08 14.75 -14.62
C ASP A 123 -5.04 15.83 -14.28
N GLY A 124 -4.31 15.67 -13.17
CA GLY A 124 -3.28 16.59 -12.72
C GLY A 124 -3.81 17.73 -11.87
N GLU A 125 -5.05 17.63 -11.38
CA GLU A 125 -5.63 18.63 -10.47
C GLU A 125 -5.18 18.35 -9.03
N PRO A 126 -4.66 19.37 -8.32
CA PRO A 126 -4.21 19.19 -6.94
C PRO A 126 -5.39 19.12 -5.97
N TYR A 127 -5.28 18.25 -4.96
CA TYR A 127 -6.28 18.11 -3.90
C TYR A 127 -5.64 17.82 -2.53
N GLU A 128 -6.43 18.02 -1.46
CA GLU A 128 -6.06 17.70 -0.07
C GLU A 128 -7.15 16.86 0.59
N ILE A 129 -6.76 15.82 1.34
CA ILE A 129 -7.64 15.05 2.22
C ILE A 129 -7.08 15.04 3.64
N ARG A 130 -7.93 15.34 4.61
CA ARG A 130 -7.64 15.17 6.03
C ARG A 130 -8.27 13.88 6.51
N ALA A 131 -7.44 12.93 6.92
CA ALA A 131 -7.83 11.60 7.31
C ALA A 131 -7.60 11.37 8.80
N GLU A 132 -8.49 10.62 9.43
CA GLU A 132 -8.33 10.09 10.78
C GLU A 132 -8.54 8.57 10.77
N GLY A 133 -8.04 7.87 11.79
CA GLY A 133 -8.30 6.45 12.00
C GLY A 133 -7.86 5.57 10.83
N TRP A 134 -8.78 4.76 10.30
CA TRP A 134 -8.48 3.76 9.26
C TRP A 134 -7.96 4.38 7.96
N LEU A 135 -8.56 5.47 7.49
CA LEU A 135 -8.09 6.14 6.27
C LEU A 135 -6.68 6.71 6.45
N ALA A 136 -6.38 7.26 7.64
CA ALA A 136 -5.03 7.74 7.94
C ALA A 136 -4.01 6.58 7.91
N ARG A 137 -4.39 5.38 8.36
CA ARG A 137 -3.56 4.18 8.27
C ARG A 137 -3.33 3.74 6.83
N ILE A 138 -4.37 3.70 5.98
CA ILE A 138 -4.23 3.39 4.55
C ILE A 138 -3.22 4.35 3.92
N PHE A 139 -3.38 5.66 4.10
CA PHE A 139 -2.44 6.63 3.51
C PHE A 139 -1.00 6.44 3.98
N GLN A 140 -0.79 6.14 5.26
CA GLN A 140 0.55 5.85 5.78
C GLN A 140 1.14 4.58 5.15
N HIS A 141 0.34 3.53 4.98
CA HIS A 141 0.76 2.28 4.34
C HIS A 141 1.15 2.48 2.87
N GLU A 142 0.25 3.10 2.09
CA GLU A 142 0.49 3.31 0.67
C GLU A 142 1.64 4.29 0.43
N PHE A 143 1.78 5.30 1.27
CA PHE A 143 2.91 6.22 1.20
C PHE A 143 4.24 5.52 1.50
N ASP A 144 4.29 4.62 2.47
CA ASP A 144 5.50 3.83 2.75
C ASP A 144 5.96 3.05 1.53
N HIS A 145 5.03 2.45 0.78
CA HIS A 145 5.37 1.76 -0.47
C HIS A 145 6.06 2.68 -1.48
N LEU A 146 5.68 3.96 -1.55
CA LEU A 146 6.34 4.94 -2.43
C LEU A 146 7.74 5.33 -1.94
N GLU A 147 8.03 5.12 -0.65
CA GLU A 147 9.35 5.31 -0.05
C GLU A 147 10.21 4.04 -0.08
N GLY A 148 9.69 2.94 -0.65
CA GLY A 148 10.37 1.64 -0.66
C GLY A 148 10.39 0.96 0.71
N VAL A 149 9.33 1.17 1.50
CA VAL A 149 9.18 0.63 2.86
C VAL A 149 7.91 -0.23 2.90
N LEU A 150 8.02 -1.45 3.43
CA LEU A 150 6.88 -2.29 3.74
C LEU A 150 6.47 -2.11 5.20
N TYR A 151 5.21 -2.39 5.53
CA TYR A 151 4.76 -2.35 6.93
C TYR A 151 5.58 -3.29 7.83
N THR A 152 6.05 -4.41 7.27
CA THR A 152 6.91 -5.37 7.95
C THR A 152 8.24 -4.77 8.39
N ASP A 153 8.75 -3.75 7.70
CA ASP A 153 9.98 -3.03 8.07
C ASP A 153 9.79 -2.12 9.28
N ARG A 154 8.54 -1.77 9.61
CA ARG A 154 8.18 -0.92 10.76
C ARG A 154 7.90 -1.70 12.04
N LEU A 155 7.85 -3.04 11.96
CA LEU A 155 7.57 -3.89 13.11
C LEU A 155 8.73 -3.92 14.11
N ASP A 156 8.41 -4.28 15.34
CA ASP A 156 9.41 -4.39 16.41
C ASP A 156 10.28 -5.66 16.30
N GLY A 157 11.28 -5.76 17.17
CA GLY A 157 12.26 -6.85 17.11
C GLY A 157 11.70 -8.25 17.38
N HIS A 158 10.52 -8.41 17.96
CA HIS A 158 9.88 -9.71 18.09
C HIS A 158 9.29 -10.16 16.75
N ASP A 159 8.44 -9.31 16.16
CA ASP A 159 7.72 -9.65 14.93
C ASP A 159 8.62 -9.68 13.71
N GLN A 160 9.67 -8.84 13.67
CA GLN A 160 10.73 -8.91 12.68
C GLN A 160 11.36 -10.31 12.57
N LYS A 161 11.51 -11.03 13.69
CA LYS A 161 12.02 -12.41 13.68
C LYS A 161 11.03 -13.38 13.05
N ILE A 162 9.74 -13.16 13.27
CA ILE A 162 8.66 -13.94 12.66
C ILE A 162 8.65 -13.69 11.15
N VAL A 163 8.66 -12.43 10.73
CA VAL A 163 8.75 -12.01 9.33
C VAL A 163 9.97 -12.64 8.64
N ALA A 164 11.16 -12.57 9.23
CA ALA A 164 12.37 -13.15 8.65
C ALA A 164 12.26 -14.68 8.50
N LYS A 165 11.65 -15.36 9.48
CA LYS A 165 11.43 -16.81 9.42
C LYS A 165 10.44 -17.18 8.31
N LEU A 166 9.34 -16.43 8.18
CA LEU A 166 8.32 -16.65 7.15
C LEU A 166 8.86 -16.36 5.75
N THR A 167 9.56 -15.24 5.58
CA THR A 167 10.24 -14.85 4.34
C THR A 167 11.13 -15.98 3.85
N ARG A 168 12.02 -16.51 4.72
CA ARG A 168 12.89 -17.65 4.37
C ARG A 168 12.09 -18.92 4.06
N LYS A 169 11.05 -19.24 4.86
CA LYS A 169 10.25 -20.46 4.68
C LYS A 169 9.50 -20.44 3.34
N ARG A 170 9.02 -19.27 2.91
CA ARG A 170 8.25 -19.09 1.67
C ARG A 170 9.13 -18.81 0.44
N GLY A 171 10.45 -18.71 0.61
CA GLY A 171 11.37 -18.40 -0.49
C GLY A 171 11.26 -16.95 -0.99
N TRP A 172 10.72 -16.05 -0.16
CA TRP A 172 10.62 -14.63 -0.43
C TRP A 172 11.93 -13.91 -0.06
N GLY A 173 11.98 -12.59 -0.26
CA GLY A 173 13.17 -11.77 -0.01
C GLY A 173 14.18 -11.83 -1.17
N VAL A 174 13.78 -12.37 -2.31
CA VAL A 174 14.51 -12.34 -3.58
C VAL A 174 13.59 -11.86 -4.70
N PRO A 175 14.12 -11.24 -5.77
CA PRO A 175 13.31 -10.74 -6.88
C PRO A 175 12.54 -11.85 -7.60
N GLY A 176 11.45 -11.46 -8.27
CA GLY A 176 10.67 -12.34 -9.16
C GLY A 176 9.50 -13.07 -8.50
N ASN A 177 9.30 -12.92 -7.19
CA ASN A 177 8.11 -13.42 -6.50
C ASN A 177 6.91 -12.48 -6.75
N ALA A 178 5.81 -13.03 -7.24
CA ALA A 178 4.56 -12.33 -7.44
C ALA A 178 3.39 -13.31 -7.40
N TRP A 179 2.17 -12.79 -7.22
CA TRP A 179 0.94 -13.55 -7.34
C TRP A 179 -0.08 -12.77 -8.17
N MET A 180 -1.01 -13.48 -8.81
CA MET A 180 -2.02 -12.90 -9.70
C MET A 180 -3.39 -12.83 -9.01
N PRO A 181 -3.91 -11.63 -8.70
CA PRO A 181 -5.27 -11.48 -8.17
C PRO A 181 -6.33 -12.10 -9.07
N GLY A 182 -7.34 -12.72 -8.45
CA GLY A 182 -8.40 -13.45 -9.15
C GLY A 182 -8.00 -14.79 -9.79
N VAL A 183 -6.72 -15.17 -9.74
CA VAL A 183 -6.21 -16.46 -10.28
C VAL A 183 -5.56 -17.30 -9.19
N ASP A 184 -4.59 -16.72 -8.48
CA ASP A 184 -3.88 -17.42 -7.41
C ASP A 184 -4.67 -17.34 -6.10
N ASN A 185 -4.82 -18.47 -5.39
CA ASN A 185 -5.44 -18.50 -4.08
C ASN A 185 -4.37 -18.48 -2.99
N LEU A 186 -4.22 -17.34 -2.31
CA LEU A 186 -3.25 -17.16 -1.23
C LEU A 186 -3.67 -17.81 0.10
N ASP A 187 -4.92 -18.23 0.22
CA ASP A 187 -5.50 -18.88 1.40
C ASP A 187 -5.64 -20.41 1.25
N ALA A 188 -5.21 -20.99 0.13
CA ALA A 188 -5.31 -22.43 -0.17
C ALA A 188 -4.14 -23.27 0.37
#